data_AF-A0A9W8MFB2-F1
#
_entry.id   AF-A0A9W8MFB2-F1
#
_cell.length_a   1.000
_cell.length_b   1.000
_cell.length_c   1.000
_cell.angle_alpha   90.00
_cell.angle_beta   90.00
_cell.angle_gamma   90.00
#
_symmetry.space_group_name_H-M   'P 1'
#
loop_
_entity.id
_entity.type
_entity.pdbx_description
1 polymer ?
#
loop_
_entity_poly.entity_id
_entity_poly.type
_entity_poly.pdbx_seq_one_letter_code
_entity_poly.pdbx_strand_id
1 'polypeptide(L)'
;MPSSDLLACINPNSDVSGVGVRVVIYVQALFNIICTIIFSRDTSTSDFEHMILTTTSLSLLIGCALSLCMILKSSTLGLTAQHALIILNLNWIVGLGALLHVFIRSYNGIAALFDAPVKPKGDNKTPAGKSRLYLSTLHLCGTGGVGILVWKTTKKFEDYQEYTPLTGLTVFGKDVGVVNATLRRAPLVIYWMAALPLINLLIVFLAALAVIRLITCVYPAIRYLPFKSLPWRTFSLFGGLFVIVLLEISLIVDTEVMISRQALVKEEEETWTFGHILALVVFFFSSFAGLANRRSKRCLVATLAYQLVQHESLGDVGERILSSVERNPAIFERQLEVQLEQLLLQPLREARENLDVASWPKVIIIDGLDECEAEQYGDIARSPHVTRTKEADQTEILQALLKAANDPSFPFRIIIASRPEPAIQSFTDVASYTTRKIFLDEKYNPDADMSLFLECKFAVIRRRYQLPASWPSNTIKQTTVQNASGQFVYVATVMRFIEGSSAPPTRTTGSGLATAH
;
A
#
# COMPACT_ATOMS: atom_id res chain seq x y z
N MET A 1 -43.37 -28.80 4.20
CA MET A 1 -41.94 -28.57 4.49
C MET A 1 -41.19 -28.59 3.17
N PRO A 2 -40.60 -27.48 2.73
CA PRO A 2 -39.55 -27.49 1.73
C PRO A 2 -38.23 -26.93 2.28
N SER A 3 -37.20 -27.76 2.11
CA SER A 3 -35.78 -27.49 1.80
C SER A 3 -35.13 -26.19 2.31
N SER A 4 -34.24 -26.41 3.28
CA SER A 4 -33.13 -25.56 3.70
C SER A 4 -32.08 -25.37 2.60
N ASP A 5 -32.20 -24.30 1.81
CA ASP A 5 -31.11 -23.77 0.95
C ASP A 5 -30.68 -22.37 1.44
N LEU A 6 -30.25 -22.31 2.70
CA LEU A 6 -29.87 -21.07 3.37
C LEU A 6 -28.49 -21.25 4.01
N LEU A 7 -27.43 -21.26 3.18
CA LEU A 7 -26.02 -20.98 3.52
C LEU A 7 -25.09 -21.41 2.37
N ALA A 8 -25.21 -20.77 1.20
CA ALA A 8 -24.05 -20.69 0.31
C ALA A 8 -23.15 -19.56 0.84
N CYS A 9 -22.32 -19.86 1.85
CA CYS A 9 -21.20 -19.00 2.21
C CYS A 9 -20.35 -18.80 0.95
N ILE A 10 -20.18 -17.55 0.51
CA ILE A 10 -19.18 -17.20 -0.49
C ILE A 10 -17.83 -17.61 0.10
N ASN A 11 -17.17 -18.59 -0.51
CA ASN A 11 -15.88 -19.07 -0.07
C ASN A 11 -14.86 -17.95 -0.35
N PRO A 12 -14.21 -17.34 0.66
CA PRO A 12 -13.26 -16.26 0.43
C PRO A 12 -12.06 -16.80 -0.35
N ASN A 13 -11.94 -16.43 -1.63
CA ASN A 13 -10.74 -16.70 -2.41
C ASN A 13 -9.64 -15.72 -1.98
N SER A 14 -8.77 -16.17 -1.08
CA SER A 14 -7.66 -15.41 -0.49
C SER A 14 -6.39 -15.43 -1.34
N ASP A 15 -6.53 -15.56 -2.66
CA ASP A 15 -5.34 -15.75 -3.48
C ASP A 15 -4.47 -14.49 -3.53
N VAL A 16 -3.23 -14.65 -3.05
CA VAL A 16 -2.20 -13.60 -2.95
C VAL A 16 -1.79 -13.08 -4.33
N SER A 17 -2.10 -13.82 -5.41
CA SER A 17 -1.94 -13.43 -6.81
C SER A 17 -3.22 -12.94 -7.50
N GLY A 18 -4.31 -12.74 -6.76
CA GLY A 18 -5.60 -12.35 -7.31
C GLY A 18 -5.57 -11.03 -8.10
N VAL A 19 -6.49 -10.89 -9.06
CA VAL A 19 -6.54 -9.78 -10.03
C VAL A 19 -6.51 -8.39 -9.37
N GLY A 20 -7.18 -8.21 -8.22
CA GLY A 20 -7.18 -6.93 -7.50
C GLY A 20 -5.81 -6.51 -6.99
N VAL A 21 -5.01 -7.45 -6.48
CA VAL A 21 -3.63 -7.18 -6.03
C VAL A 21 -2.74 -6.79 -7.21
N ARG A 22 -2.88 -7.49 -8.35
CA ARG A 22 -2.12 -7.21 -9.58
C ARG A 22 -2.44 -5.81 -10.13
N VAL A 23 -3.72 -5.51 -10.29
CA VAL A 23 -4.19 -4.20 -10.81
C VAL A 23 -3.68 -3.06 -9.94
N VAL A 24 -3.77 -3.16 -8.61
CA VAL A 24 -3.26 -2.13 -7.69
C VAL A 24 -1.76 -1.91 -7.88
N ILE A 25 -0.98 -2.98 -8.03
CA ILE A 25 0.48 -2.89 -8.22
C ILE A 25 0.81 -2.28 -9.59
N TYR A 26 0.09 -2.64 -10.65
CA TYR A 26 0.29 -2.09 -12.00
C TYR A 26 -0.06 -0.60 -12.06
N VAL A 27 -1.19 -0.21 -11.49
CA VAL A 27 -1.61 1.20 -11.39
C VAL A 27 -0.58 1.98 -10.59
N GLN A 28 -0.12 1.47 -9.44
CA GLN A 28 0.89 2.13 -8.63
C GLN A 28 2.23 2.30 -9.37
N ALA A 29 2.65 1.30 -10.15
CA ALA A 29 3.86 1.39 -10.98
C ALA A 29 3.73 2.49 -12.04
N LEU A 30 2.59 2.54 -12.74
CA LEU A 30 2.28 3.60 -13.71
C LEU A 30 2.31 5.00 -13.06
N PHE A 31 1.68 5.16 -11.90
CA PHE A 31 1.70 6.43 -11.16
C PHE A 31 3.13 6.86 -10.80
N ASN A 32 4.00 5.92 -10.36
CA ASN A 32 5.40 6.24 -10.04
C ASN A 32 6.17 6.75 -11.27
N ILE A 33 5.93 6.18 -12.46
CA ILE A 33 6.52 6.63 -13.72
C ILE A 33 6.02 8.04 -14.06
N ILE A 34 4.71 8.27 -14.03
CA ILE A 34 4.10 9.56 -14.38
C ILE A 34 4.61 10.66 -13.44
N CYS A 35 4.56 10.43 -12.13
CA CYS A 35 5.06 11.38 -11.14
C CYS A 35 6.55 11.67 -11.36
N THR A 36 7.35 10.66 -11.69
CA THR A 36 8.77 10.85 -12.00
C THR A 36 8.98 11.72 -13.24
N ILE A 37 8.23 11.50 -14.32
CA ILE A 37 8.32 12.35 -15.52
C ILE A 37 8.02 13.80 -15.15
N ILE A 38 6.95 14.03 -14.39
CA ILE A 38 6.53 15.37 -13.97
C ILE A 38 7.61 16.03 -13.11
N PHE A 39 8.10 15.34 -12.08
CA PHE A 39 9.10 15.89 -11.14
C PHE A 39 10.48 16.05 -11.78
N SER A 40 10.82 15.25 -12.79
CA SER A 40 12.09 15.40 -13.52
C SER A 40 12.19 16.69 -14.35
N ARG A 41 11.06 17.40 -14.57
CA ARG A 41 11.02 18.66 -15.33
C ARG A 41 11.50 19.86 -14.53
N ASP A 42 11.40 19.83 -13.21
CA ASP A 42 11.90 20.88 -12.32
C ASP A 42 13.19 20.41 -11.61
N THR A 43 14.08 21.33 -11.29
CA THR A 43 15.30 21.10 -10.51
C THR A 43 15.07 21.13 -9.00
N SER A 44 13.87 21.51 -8.54
CA SER A 44 13.54 21.60 -7.11
C SER A 44 12.44 20.63 -6.70
N THR A 45 12.72 19.82 -5.68
CA THR A 45 11.70 18.99 -5.01
C THR A 45 10.82 19.84 -4.11
N SER A 46 9.54 19.99 -4.48
CA SER A 46 8.55 20.66 -3.61
C SER A 46 8.06 19.73 -2.48
N ASP A 47 7.42 20.29 -1.46
CA ASP A 47 6.81 19.51 -0.36
C ASP A 47 5.75 18.51 -0.88
N PHE A 48 5.05 18.88 -1.96
CA PHE A 48 4.11 18.00 -2.67
C PHE A 48 4.80 16.79 -3.32
N GLU A 49 5.98 17.00 -3.91
CA GLU A 49 6.78 15.90 -4.45
C GLU A 49 7.26 14.97 -3.33
N HIS A 50 7.69 15.53 -2.20
CA HIS A 50 8.07 14.77 -1.00
C HIS A 50 6.92 13.92 -0.45
N MET A 51 5.69 14.41 -0.52
CA MET A 51 4.49 13.68 -0.11
C MET A 51 4.17 12.53 -1.07
N ILE A 52 4.19 12.75 -2.39
CA ILE A 52 3.99 11.69 -3.39
C ILE A 52 5.09 10.63 -3.28
N LEU A 53 6.34 11.05 -3.07
CA LEU A 53 7.48 10.19 -2.77
C LEU A 53 7.30 9.34 -1.49
N THR A 54 6.54 9.85 -0.52
CA THR A 54 6.21 9.12 0.72
C THR A 54 5.15 8.06 0.42
N THR A 55 4.22 8.31 -0.51
CA THR A 55 3.27 7.31 -1.01
C THR A 55 3.97 6.13 -1.71
N THR A 56 5.05 6.37 -2.45
CA THR A 56 5.91 5.30 -3.02
C THR A 56 6.63 4.46 -1.93
N SER A 57 6.73 4.97 -0.71
CA SER A 57 7.27 4.18 0.42
C SER A 57 6.23 3.22 0.99
N LEU A 58 4.92 3.52 0.85
CA LEU A 58 3.83 2.62 1.23
C LEU A 58 3.75 1.40 0.29
N SER A 59 4.09 1.55 -1.00
CA SER A 59 4.10 0.41 -1.93
C SER A 59 5.19 -0.62 -1.59
N LEU A 60 6.33 -0.19 -1.05
CA LEU A 60 7.36 -1.11 -0.54
C LEU A 60 6.87 -1.95 0.64
N LEU A 61 5.95 -1.42 1.47
CA LEU A 61 5.31 -2.19 2.53
C LEU A 61 4.37 -3.25 1.96
N ILE A 62 3.68 -2.96 0.85
CA ILE A 62 2.86 -3.94 0.13
C ILE A 62 3.74 -5.09 -0.38
N GLY A 63 4.90 -4.81 -0.99
CA GLY A 63 5.83 -5.86 -1.42
C GLY A 63 6.40 -6.70 -0.25
N CYS A 64 6.68 -6.07 0.89
CA CYS A 64 7.04 -6.79 2.11
C CYS A 64 5.90 -7.69 2.62
N ALA A 65 4.66 -7.21 2.56
CA ALA A 65 3.48 -8.00 2.94
C ALA A 65 3.27 -9.19 2.00
N LEU A 66 3.41 -9.01 0.68
CA LEU A 66 3.35 -10.10 -0.29
C LEU A 66 4.39 -11.18 -0.02
N SER A 67 5.62 -10.76 0.28
CA SER A 67 6.72 -11.65 0.65
C SER A 67 6.39 -12.47 1.91
N LEU A 68 5.83 -11.83 2.94
CA LEU A 68 5.39 -12.49 4.17
C LEU A 68 4.24 -13.47 3.91
N CYS A 69 3.23 -13.04 3.15
CA CYS A 69 2.08 -13.89 2.79
C CYS A 69 2.52 -15.12 1.99
N MET A 70 3.50 -14.99 1.08
CA MET A 70 4.06 -16.14 0.37
C MET A 70 4.74 -17.12 1.33
N ILE A 71 5.55 -16.64 2.27
CA ILE A 71 6.22 -17.49 3.26
C ILE A 71 5.18 -18.23 4.11
N LEU A 72 4.13 -17.53 4.54
CA LEU A 72 3.02 -18.13 5.31
C LEU A 72 2.28 -19.18 4.48
N LYS A 73 1.83 -18.86 3.25
CA LYS A 73 1.13 -19.78 2.33
C LYS A 73 1.99 -21.02 2.02
N SER A 74 3.29 -20.83 1.81
CA SER A 74 4.25 -21.93 1.61
C SER A 74 4.36 -22.87 2.80
N SER A 75 4.11 -22.38 4.03
CA SER A 75 4.20 -23.18 5.24
C SER A 75 2.89 -23.88 5.62
N THR A 76 1.75 -23.39 5.13
CA THR A 76 0.41 -23.86 5.55
C THR A 76 -0.35 -24.66 4.51
N LEU A 77 -0.31 -24.26 3.24
CA LEU A 77 -1.20 -24.78 2.19
C LEU A 77 -0.45 -25.44 1.01
N GLY A 78 0.89 -25.39 1.02
CA GLY A 78 1.69 -25.68 -0.16
C GLY A 78 1.62 -24.51 -1.16
N LEU A 79 2.72 -24.29 -1.88
CA LEU A 79 2.81 -23.22 -2.88
C LEU A 79 3.14 -23.87 -4.21
N THR A 80 2.48 -23.47 -5.30
CA THR A 80 2.92 -23.90 -6.64
C THR A 80 4.05 -22.99 -7.13
N ALA A 81 4.90 -23.49 -8.03
CA ALA A 81 5.97 -22.70 -8.63
C ALA A 81 5.43 -21.42 -9.31
N GLN A 82 4.23 -21.50 -9.88
CA GLN A 82 3.56 -20.38 -10.54
C GLN A 82 3.18 -19.25 -9.58
N HIS A 83 2.47 -19.56 -8.48
CA HIS A 83 2.12 -18.55 -7.47
C HIS A 83 3.38 -17.87 -6.91
N ALA A 84 4.43 -18.66 -6.72
CA ALA A 84 5.72 -18.15 -6.24
C ALA A 84 6.35 -17.16 -7.23
N LEU A 85 6.34 -17.48 -8.53
CA LEU A 85 6.90 -16.65 -9.59
C LEU A 85 6.07 -15.38 -9.85
N ILE A 86 4.73 -15.47 -9.80
CA ILE A 86 3.86 -14.28 -9.89
C ILE A 86 4.20 -13.28 -8.78
N ILE A 87 4.26 -13.74 -7.53
CA ILE A 87 4.58 -12.85 -6.40
C ILE A 87 6.00 -12.29 -6.52
N LEU A 88 6.96 -13.06 -7.03
CA LEU A 88 8.31 -12.56 -7.32
C LEU A 88 8.31 -11.46 -8.38
N ASN A 89 7.57 -11.62 -9.48
CA ASN A 89 7.42 -10.58 -10.50
C ASN A 89 6.74 -9.33 -9.94
N LEU A 90 5.67 -9.48 -9.15
CA LEU A 90 4.99 -8.36 -8.49
C LEU A 90 5.93 -7.61 -7.53
N ASN A 91 6.74 -8.31 -6.75
CA ASN A 91 7.76 -7.69 -5.91
C ASN A 91 8.82 -6.93 -6.71
N TRP A 92 9.24 -7.45 -7.87
CA TRP A 92 10.14 -6.71 -8.76
C TRP A 92 9.52 -5.45 -9.33
N ILE A 93 8.24 -5.48 -9.72
CA ILE A 93 7.50 -4.29 -10.20
C ILE A 93 7.46 -3.22 -9.09
N VAL A 94 7.11 -3.61 -7.87
CA VAL A 94 7.14 -2.69 -6.70
C VAL A 94 8.55 -2.13 -6.46
N GLY A 95 9.58 -2.98 -6.57
CA GLY A 95 10.97 -2.61 -6.38
C GLY A 95 11.50 -1.62 -7.42
N LEU A 96 11.18 -1.83 -8.70
CA LEU A 96 11.61 -0.97 -9.82
C LEU A 96 11.12 0.48 -9.64
N GLY A 97 9.89 0.66 -9.15
CA GLY A 97 9.35 1.98 -8.81
C GLY A 97 10.21 2.73 -7.76
N ALA A 98 10.77 2.03 -6.78
CA ALA A 98 11.68 2.65 -5.80
C ALA A 98 13.08 2.94 -6.38
N LEU A 99 13.57 2.09 -7.29
CA LEU A 99 14.86 2.29 -7.97
C LEU A 99 14.86 3.54 -8.87
N LEU A 100 13.71 3.91 -9.40
CA LEU A 100 13.54 5.11 -10.22
C LEU A 100 13.98 6.39 -9.47
N HIS A 101 13.67 6.49 -8.17
CA HIS A 101 14.14 7.60 -7.34
C HIS A 101 15.64 7.59 -7.08
N VAL A 102 16.22 6.41 -6.90
CA VAL A 102 17.68 6.25 -6.74
C VAL A 102 18.40 6.64 -8.03
N PHE A 103 17.84 6.30 -9.19
CA PHE A 103 18.36 6.70 -10.49
C PHE A 103 18.38 8.23 -10.64
N ILE A 104 17.26 8.92 -10.37
CA ILE A 104 17.17 10.39 -10.46
C ILE A 104 18.16 11.06 -9.51
N ARG A 105 18.26 10.58 -8.26
CA ARG A 105 19.19 11.14 -7.26
C ARG A 105 20.64 10.96 -7.69
N SER A 106 20.99 9.78 -8.21
CA SER A 106 22.34 9.46 -8.69
C SER A 106 22.67 10.29 -9.93
N TYR A 107 21.72 10.43 -10.85
CA TYR A 107 21.84 11.28 -12.04
C TYR A 107 22.08 12.75 -11.65
N ASN A 108 21.26 13.32 -10.77
CA ASN A 108 21.42 14.71 -10.30
C ASN A 108 22.76 14.92 -9.56
N GLY A 109 23.20 13.92 -8.79
CA GLY A 109 24.51 13.95 -8.12
C GLY A 109 25.68 13.90 -9.11
N ILE A 110 25.58 13.11 -10.17
CA ILE A 110 26.60 13.01 -11.22
C ILE A 110 26.58 14.26 -12.12
N ALA A 111 25.42 14.81 -12.45
CA ALA A 111 25.31 16.05 -13.23
C ALA A 111 26.00 17.22 -12.51
N ALA A 112 25.90 17.29 -11.17
CA ALA A 112 26.60 18.29 -10.36
C ALA A 112 28.14 18.16 -10.38
N LEU A 113 28.69 17.02 -10.84
CA LEU A 113 30.13 16.83 -11.05
C LEU A 113 30.61 17.36 -12.42
N PHE A 114 29.71 17.53 -13.39
CA PHE A 114 30.07 17.90 -14.77
C PHE A 114 29.57 19.31 -15.18
N ASP A 115 28.47 19.80 -14.62
CA ASP A 115 27.96 21.16 -14.84
C ASP A 115 28.37 22.10 -13.67
N ALA A 116 28.50 23.40 -13.96
CA ALA A 116 28.79 24.43 -12.95
C ALA A 116 27.78 24.34 -11.77
N PRO A 117 28.22 24.59 -10.52
CA PRO A 117 27.46 24.20 -9.33
C PRO A 117 26.15 24.97 -9.24
N VAL A 118 25.06 24.35 -9.66
CA VAL A 118 23.74 24.72 -9.17
C VAL A 118 23.74 24.29 -7.71
N LYS A 119 24.03 25.23 -6.80
CA LYS A 119 23.87 25.00 -5.36
C LYS A 119 22.45 24.45 -5.15
N PRO A 120 22.27 23.22 -4.67
CA PRO A 120 20.94 22.76 -4.29
C PRO A 120 20.45 23.75 -3.23
N LYS A 121 19.38 24.48 -3.54
CA LYS A 121 18.70 25.33 -2.55
C LYS A 121 18.09 24.38 -1.52
N GLY A 122 18.85 24.13 -0.46
CA GLY A 122 18.37 23.54 0.78
C GLY A 122 17.75 22.15 0.65
N ASP A 123 18.48 21.15 0.12
CA ASP A 123 18.23 19.78 0.60
C ASP A 123 18.89 19.68 1.98
N ASN A 124 18.23 20.25 2.99
CA ASN A 124 18.52 19.91 4.37
C ASN A 124 18.52 18.39 4.41
N LYS A 125 19.57 17.79 4.97
CA LYS A 125 19.70 16.33 5.15
C LYS A 125 18.51 15.82 5.97
N THR A 126 17.37 15.62 5.34
CA THR A 126 16.13 15.26 6.02
C THR A 126 16.20 13.79 6.40
N PRO A 127 15.81 13.41 7.63
CA PRO A 127 15.76 12.01 8.09
C PRO A 127 14.99 11.08 7.13
N ALA A 128 14.00 11.63 6.40
CA ALA A 128 13.17 10.95 5.42
C ALA A 128 13.95 10.36 4.23
N GLY A 129 15.05 10.99 3.79
CA GLY A 129 15.88 10.45 2.71
C GLY A 129 16.58 9.15 3.08
N LYS A 130 17.10 9.06 4.31
CA LYS A 130 17.78 7.86 4.82
C LYS A 130 16.80 6.72 5.08
N SER A 131 15.64 7.03 5.68
CA SER A 131 14.58 6.04 5.97
C SER A 131 14.12 5.30 4.71
N ARG A 132 13.96 6.01 3.58
CA ARG A 132 13.56 5.43 2.29
C ARG A 132 14.60 4.47 1.70
N LEU A 133 15.88 4.83 1.80
CA LEU A 133 16.97 3.96 1.35
C LEU A 133 17.00 2.66 2.16
N TYR A 134 16.80 2.75 3.48
CA TYR A 134 16.71 1.58 4.35
C TYR A 134 15.50 0.71 4.00
N LEU A 135 14.33 1.30 3.76
CA LEU A 135 13.13 0.54 3.40
C LEU A 135 13.25 -0.16 2.04
N SER A 136 13.82 0.52 1.05
CA SER A 136 14.09 -0.07 -0.28
C SER A 136 15.09 -1.23 -0.19
N THR A 137 16.12 -1.06 0.63
CA THR A 137 17.11 -2.11 0.92
C THR A 137 16.46 -3.30 1.61
N LEU A 138 15.62 -3.05 2.61
CA LEU A 138 14.91 -4.10 3.35
C LEU A 138 13.97 -4.89 2.44
N HIS A 139 13.19 -4.21 1.60
CA HIS A 139 12.32 -4.82 0.61
C HIS A 139 13.13 -5.71 -0.36
N LEU A 140 14.19 -5.16 -0.96
CA LEU A 140 15.02 -5.90 -1.92
C LEU A 140 15.72 -7.11 -1.28
N CYS A 141 16.14 -6.99 -0.01
CA CYS A 141 16.64 -8.12 0.77
C CYS A 141 15.57 -9.19 1.00
N GLY A 142 14.34 -8.78 1.33
CA GLY A 142 13.20 -9.68 1.47
C GLY A 142 12.87 -10.40 0.17
N THR A 143 12.76 -9.68 -0.93
CA THR A 143 12.58 -10.24 -2.28
C THR A 143 13.72 -11.19 -2.66
N GLY A 144 14.97 -10.84 -2.33
CA GLY A 144 16.14 -11.70 -2.45
C GLY A 144 16.02 -13.02 -1.69
N GLY A 145 15.70 -12.94 -0.40
CA GLY A 145 15.53 -14.11 0.46
C GLY A 145 14.40 -15.04 -0.01
N VAL A 146 13.26 -14.46 -0.38
CA VAL A 146 12.11 -15.18 -0.94
C VAL A 146 12.47 -15.81 -2.29
N GLY A 147 13.15 -15.08 -3.17
CA GLY A 147 13.61 -15.62 -4.45
C GLY A 147 14.57 -16.79 -4.29
N ILE A 148 15.54 -16.70 -3.36
CA ILE A 148 16.41 -17.84 -3.02
C ILE A 148 15.58 -19.03 -2.56
N LEU A 149 14.61 -18.81 -1.67
CA LEU A 149 13.74 -19.87 -1.16
C LEU A 149 13.04 -20.57 -2.33
N VAL A 150 12.33 -19.81 -3.17
CA VAL A 150 11.58 -20.31 -4.33
C VAL A 150 12.51 -21.10 -5.27
N TRP A 151 13.61 -20.50 -5.72
CA TRP A 151 14.52 -21.12 -6.69
C TRP A 151 15.32 -22.30 -6.10
N LYS A 152 15.49 -22.38 -4.78
CA LYS A 152 16.09 -23.54 -4.09
C LYS A 152 15.08 -24.66 -3.87
N THR A 153 13.81 -24.35 -3.64
CA THR A 153 12.73 -25.34 -3.44
C THR A 153 12.04 -25.77 -4.72
N THR A 154 12.44 -25.26 -5.90
CA THR A 154 11.86 -25.65 -7.20
C THR A 154 11.72 -27.15 -7.43
N LYS A 155 12.68 -27.96 -6.96
CA LYS A 155 12.60 -29.43 -7.01
C LYS A 155 11.44 -30.01 -6.19
N LYS A 156 11.04 -29.37 -5.09
CA LYS A 156 9.87 -29.77 -4.30
C LYS A 156 8.55 -29.41 -4.99
N PHE A 157 8.57 -28.47 -5.94
CA PHE A 157 7.43 -28.20 -6.81
C PHE A 157 7.29 -29.25 -7.93
N GLU A 158 8.34 -30.04 -8.23
CA GLU A 158 8.27 -31.16 -9.18
C GLU A 158 7.38 -32.31 -8.66
N ASP A 159 7.22 -32.44 -7.33
CA ASP A 159 6.37 -33.46 -6.69
C ASP A 159 4.87 -33.20 -6.90
N TYR A 160 4.47 -31.99 -7.30
CA TYR A 160 3.12 -31.65 -7.76
C TYR A 160 3.04 -31.90 -9.28
N GLN A 161 2.98 -33.18 -9.66
CA GLN A 161 3.26 -33.69 -11.01
C GLN A 161 2.34 -33.22 -12.16
N GLU A 162 1.17 -32.63 -11.91
CA GLU A 162 0.21 -32.35 -13.00
C GLU A 162 0.39 -31.01 -13.73
N TYR A 163 1.18 -30.03 -13.22
CA TYR A 163 1.14 -28.65 -13.76
C TYR A 163 2.49 -27.94 -13.96
N THR A 164 3.58 -28.49 -13.41
CA THR A 164 4.94 -27.90 -13.46
C THR A 164 5.56 -27.73 -14.86
N PRO A 165 5.25 -28.56 -15.89
CA PRO A 165 5.78 -28.37 -17.25
C PRO A 165 5.25 -27.14 -17.98
N LEU A 166 4.10 -26.59 -17.57
CA LEU A 166 3.44 -25.42 -18.18
C LEU A 166 3.90 -24.09 -17.57
N THR A 167 4.56 -24.12 -16.41
CA THR A 167 5.12 -22.92 -15.77
C THR A 167 6.48 -22.59 -16.42
N GLY A 168 6.55 -21.44 -17.08
CA GLY A 168 7.73 -20.97 -17.81
C GLY A 168 7.85 -19.45 -17.76
N LEU A 169 9.09 -18.95 -17.87
CA LEU A 169 9.37 -17.52 -18.02
C LEU A 169 9.52 -17.20 -19.51
N THR A 170 8.98 -16.05 -19.92
CA THR A 170 9.10 -15.55 -21.28
C THR A 170 10.37 -14.69 -21.38
N VAL A 171 11.46 -15.29 -21.86
CA VAL A 171 12.75 -14.60 -21.99
C VAL A 171 12.97 -14.25 -23.47
N PHE A 172 12.96 -12.95 -23.80
CA PHE A 172 13.06 -12.44 -25.18
C PHE A 172 12.02 -13.05 -26.15
N GLY A 173 10.78 -13.22 -25.68
CA GLY A 173 9.69 -13.81 -26.47
C GLY A 173 9.82 -15.32 -26.69
N LYS A 174 10.76 -15.99 -26.01
CA LYS A 174 10.88 -17.45 -26.00
C LYS A 174 10.48 -18.01 -24.64
N ASP A 175 9.71 -19.09 -24.68
CA ASP A 175 9.29 -19.81 -23.48
C ASP A 175 10.38 -20.72 -22.98
N VAL A 176 10.80 -20.50 -21.74
CA VAL A 176 11.77 -21.34 -21.06
C VAL A 176 11.13 -21.90 -19.80
N GLY A 177 10.96 -23.22 -19.75
CA GLY A 177 10.41 -23.91 -18.59
C GLY A 177 11.26 -23.72 -17.34
N VAL A 178 10.60 -23.59 -16.19
CA VAL A 178 11.23 -23.35 -14.88
C VAL A 178 12.18 -24.47 -14.45
N VAL A 179 12.07 -25.65 -15.07
CA VAL A 179 12.88 -26.85 -14.82
C VAL A 179 14.28 -26.77 -15.46
N ASN A 180 14.53 -25.81 -16.36
CA ASN A 180 15.82 -25.69 -17.05
C ASN A 180 16.96 -25.35 -16.05
N ALA A 181 17.97 -26.24 -15.97
CA ALA A 181 19.07 -26.13 -15.02
C ALA A 181 19.93 -24.86 -15.20
N THR A 182 20.07 -24.37 -16.43
CA THR A 182 20.79 -23.13 -16.75
C THR A 182 19.98 -21.92 -16.31
N LEU A 183 18.65 -21.97 -16.53
CA LEU A 183 17.71 -20.95 -16.06
C LEU A 183 17.60 -20.92 -14.54
N ARG A 184 17.87 -22.01 -13.82
CA ARG A 184 17.79 -22.00 -12.34
C ARG A 184 18.97 -21.29 -11.67
N ARG A 185 20.16 -21.34 -12.28
CA ARG A 185 21.38 -20.77 -11.69
C ARG A 185 21.39 -19.24 -11.76
N ALA A 186 20.94 -18.66 -12.87
CA ALA A 186 20.99 -17.21 -13.08
C ALA A 186 20.08 -16.41 -12.10
N PRO A 187 18.79 -16.72 -11.91
CA PRO A 187 17.94 -16.11 -10.89
C PRO A 187 18.49 -16.33 -9.49
N LEU A 188 19.01 -17.51 -9.17
CA LEU A 188 19.58 -17.76 -7.84
C LEU A 188 20.74 -16.79 -7.53
N VAL A 189 21.61 -16.51 -8.51
CA VAL A 189 22.67 -15.50 -8.38
C VAL A 189 22.09 -14.11 -8.21
N ILE A 190 21.09 -13.73 -9.01
CA ILE A 190 20.40 -12.43 -8.93
C ILE A 190 19.77 -12.23 -7.54
N TYR A 191 19.04 -13.21 -7.03
CA TYR A 191 18.38 -13.12 -5.73
C TYR A 191 19.37 -13.18 -4.56
N TRP A 192 20.49 -13.87 -4.70
CA TRP A 192 21.57 -13.86 -3.70
C TRP A 192 22.23 -12.49 -3.58
N MET A 193 22.45 -11.84 -4.72
CA MET A 193 22.93 -10.47 -4.77
C MET A 193 21.91 -9.48 -4.17
N ALA A 194 20.61 -9.66 -4.45
CA ALA A 194 19.54 -8.83 -3.88
C ALA A 194 19.37 -9.00 -2.36
N ALA A 195 19.61 -10.22 -1.84
CA ALA A 195 19.48 -10.56 -0.42
C ALA A 195 20.52 -9.89 0.50
N LEU A 196 21.59 -9.31 -0.07
CA LEU A 196 22.70 -8.73 0.69
C LEU A 196 22.60 -7.20 0.74
N PRO A 197 22.34 -6.58 1.91
CA PRO A 197 21.98 -5.16 2.05
C PRO A 197 22.99 -4.13 1.52
N LEU A 198 24.27 -4.47 1.44
CA LEU A 198 25.31 -3.55 0.92
C LEU A 198 25.59 -3.80 -0.56
N ILE A 199 25.49 -5.07 -0.98
CA ILE A 199 25.71 -5.48 -2.36
C ILE A 199 24.53 -5.03 -3.23
N ASN A 200 23.31 -5.10 -2.71
CA ASN A 200 22.12 -4.72 -3.46
C ASN A 200 22.12 -3.21 -3.81
N LEU A 201 22.51 -2.34 -2.89
CA LEU A 201 22.66 -0.91 -3.11
C LEU A 201 23.79 -0.60 -4.09
N LEU A 202 24.92 -1.30 -3.94
CA LEU A 202 26.04 -1.17 -4.87
C LEU A 202 25.64 -1.59 -6.29
N ILE A 203 24.92 -2.69 -6.45
CA ILE A 203 24.46 -3.18 -7.75
C ILE A 203 23.47 -2.23 -8.38
N VAL A 204 22.50 -1.72 -7.61
CA VAL A 204 21.56 -0.70 -8.09
C VAL A 204 22.31 0.54 -8.58
N PHE A 205 23.30 0.99 -7.82
CA PHE A 205 24.13 2.13 -8.17
C PHE A 205 24.96 1.87 -9.45
N LEU A 206 25.59 0.70 -9.54
CA LEU A 206 26.36 0.29 -10.73
C LEU A 206 25.46 0.10 -11.96
N ALA A 207 24.25 -0.43 -11.80
CA ALA A 207 23.28 -0.57 -12.86
C ALA A 207 22.81 0.80 -13.38
N ALA A 208 22.54 1.74 -12.47
CA ALA A 208 22.23 3.13 -12.84
C ALA A 208 23.40 3.77 -13.61
N LEU A 209 24.64 3.58 -13.16
CA LEU A 209 25.84 4.05 -13.87
C LEU A 209 25.99 3.42 -15.25
N ALA A 210 25.76 2.11 -15.38
CA ALA A 210 25.83 1.41 -16.65
C ALA A 210 24.78 1.92 -17.65
N VAL A 211 23.55 2.15 -17.19
CA VAL A 211 22.47 2.76 -17.99
C VAL A 211 22.88 4.17 -18.44
N ILE A 212 23.38 5.01 -17.53
CA ILE A 212 23.86 6.36 -17.88
C ILE A 212 24.97 6.29 -18.93
N ARG A 213 25.97 5.41 -18.75
CA ARG A 213 27.08 5.24 -19.69
C ARG A 213 26.62 4.75 -21.06
N LEU A 214 25.68 3.81 -21.11
CA LEU A 214 25.08 3.33 -22.36
C LEU A 214 24.40 4.49 -23.10
N ILE A 215 23.60 5.29 -22.39
CA ILE A 215 22.93 6.46 -22.97
C ILE A 215 23.95 7.50 -23.47
N THR A 216 25.05 7.72 -22.73
CA THR A 216 26.14 8.61 -23.16
C THR A 216 26.83 8.14 -24.43
N CYS A 217 26.99 6.83 -24.61
CA CYS A 217 27.59 6.26 -25.82
C CYS A 217 26.69 6.46 -27.05
N VAL A 218 25.36 6.39 -26.88
CA VAL A 218 24.39 6.52 -27.96
C VAL A 218 24.13 7.98 -28.35
N TYR A 219 24.27 8.93 -27.43
CA TYR A 219 23.93 10.34 -27.65
C TYR A 219 24.67 11.02 -28.83
N PRO A 220 25.99 10.83 -29.04
CA PRO A 220 26.68 11.38 -30.20
C PRO A 220 26.07 10.94 -31.53
N ALA A 221 25.62 9.68 -31.64
CA ALA A 221 25.02 9.16 -32.87
C ALA A 221 23.65 9.80 -33.16
N ILE A 222 22.87 10.11 -32.12
CA ILE A 222 21.54 10.73 -32.24
C ILE A 222 21.63 12.24 -32.49
N ARG A 223 22.69 12.91 -32.03
CA ARG A 223 22.90 14.34 -32.25
C ARG A 223 23.03 14.72 -33.74
N TYR A 224 23.36 13.75 -34.61
CA TYR A 224 23.43 13.95 -36.06
C TYR A 224 22.10 13.72 -36.79
N LEU A 225 21.02 13.32 -36.10
CA LEU A 225 19.69 13.19 -36.69
C LEU A 225 19.02 14.57 -36.86
N PRO A 226 18.13 14.75 -37.87
CA PRO A 226 17.56 16.05 -38.24
C PRO A 226 16.54 16.62 -37.24
N PHE A 227 16.23 15.91 -36.15
CA PHE A 227 15.39 16.42 -35.07
C PHE A 227 16.23 17.35 -34.17
N LYS A 228 15.72 18.56 -33.87
CA LYS A 228 16.35 19.54 -32.96
C LYS A 228 17.02 18.83 -31.77
N SER A 229 18.33 19.05 -31.58
CA SER A 229 19.12 18.36 -30.57
C SER A 229 18.53 18.56 -29.17
N LEU A 230 17.96 17.50 -28.61
CA LEU A 230 17.45 17.47 -27.24
C LEU A 230 18.63 17.69 -26.28
N PRO A 231 18.51 18.54 -25.24
CA PRO A 231 19.57 18.73 -24.26
C PRO A 231 20.01 17.39 -23.66
N TRP A 232 21.33 17.20 -23.47
CA TRP A 232 21.92 15.96 -22.90
C TRP A 232 21.20 15.50 -21.63
N ARG A 233 20.83 16.44 -20.77
CA ARG A 233 20.11 16.14 -19.53
C ARG A 233 18.75 15.51 -19.76
N THR A 234 17.96 16.10 -20.63
CA THR A 234 16.64 15.61 -21.01
C THR A 234 16.75 14.25 -21.69
N PHE A 235 17.72 14.07 -22.59
CA PHE A 235 17.98 12.80 -23.26
C PHE A 235 18.38 11.68 -22.29
N SER A 236 19.29 11.96 -21.35
CA SER A 236 19.75 10.99 -20.35
C SER A 236 18.65 10.56 -19.38
N LEU A 237 17.79 11.49 -18.96
CA LEU A 237 16.67 11.19 -18.06
C LEU A 237 15.60 10.33 -18.76
N PHE A 238 15.17 10.72 -19.97
CA PHE A 238 14.20 9.94 -20.73
C PHE A 238 14.74 8.57 -21.14
N GLY A 239 16.03 8.46 -21.47
CA GLY A 239 16.66 7.17 -21.77
C GLY A 239 16.66 6.22 -20.58
N GLY A 240 16.97 6.71 -19.37
CA GLY A 240 16.95 5.87 -18.16
C GLY A 240 15.54 5.46 -17.76
N LEU A 241 14.60 6.39 -17.86
CA LEU A 241 13.18 6.11 -17.63
C LEU A 241 12.64 5.06 -18.61
N PHE A 242 13.01 5.17 -19.89
CA PHE A 242 12.60 4.22 -20.92
C PHE A 242 13.06 2.78 -20.60
N VAL A 243 14.28 2.60 -20.11
CA VAL A 243 14.77 1.28 -19.67
C VAL A 243 13.93 0.73 -18.51
N ILE A 244 13.59 1.55 -17.52
CA ILE A 244 12.78 1.13 -16.37
C ILE A 244 11.36 0.75 -16.81
N VAL A 245 10.74 1.57 -17.68
CA VAL A 245 9.41 1.29 -18.25
C VAL A 245 9.42 -0.02 -19.04
N LEU A 246 10.45 -0.26 -19.86
CA LEU A 246 10.56 -1.53 -20.60
C LEU A 246 10.68 -2.74 -19.67
N LEU A 247 11.44 -2.62 -18.58
CA LEU A 247 11.56 -3.68 -17.57
C LEU A 247 10.23 -3.95 -16.87
N GLU A 248 9.50 -2.89 -16.47
CA GLU A 248 8.18 -3.03 -15.85
C GLU A 248 7.16 -3.67 -16.80
N ILE A 249 7.05 -3.19 -18.05
CA ILE A 249 6.17 -3.79 -19.06
C ILE A 249 6.52 -5.25 -19.29
N SER A 250 7.81 -5.59 -19.35
CA SER A 250 8.25 -6.99 -19.53
C SER A 250 7.80 -7.88 -18.38
N LEU A 251 7.88 -7.41 -17.13
CA LEU A 251 7.43 -8.15 -15.95
C LEU A 251 5.90 -8.29 -15.89
N ILE A 252 5.16 -7.25 -16.30
CA ILE A 252 3.69 -7.29 -16.40
C ILE A 252 3.27 -8.33 -17.44
N VAL A 253 3.85 -8.25 -18.64
CA VAL A 253 3.55 -9.19 -19.73
C VAL A 253 3.89 -10.63 -19.31
N ASP A 254 5.06 -10.87 -18.71
CA ASP A 254 5.44 -12.20 -18.23
C ASP A 254 4.46 -12.74 -17.17
N THR A 255 3.98 -11.87 -16.27
CA THR A 255 3.00 -12.24 -15.24
C THR A 255 1.65 -12.64 -15.85
N GLU A 256 1.11 -11.81 -16.75
CA GLU A 256 -0.20 -12.06 -17.37
C GLU A 256 -0.15 -13.25 -18.35
N VAL A 257 0.96 -13.43 -19.08
CA VAL A 257 1.18 -14.61 -19.94
C VAL A 257 1.23 -15.88 -19.09
N MET A 258 1.95 -15.89 -17.98
CA MET A 258 2.03 -17.04 -17.08
C MET A 258 0.64 -17.43 -16.51
N ILE A 259 -0.21 -16.44 -16.21
CA ILE A 259 -1.58 -16.67 -15.74
C ILE A 259 -2.47 -17.21 -16.86
N SER A 260 -2.39 -16.63 -18.06
CA SER A 260 -3.21 -17.01 -19.23
C SER A 260 -3.04 -18.48 -19.67
N ARG A 261 -1.94 -19.14 -19.27
CA ARG A 261 -1.56 -20.49 -19.68
C ARG A 261 -2.16 -21.62 -18.85
N GLN A 262 -2.86 -21.34 -17.75
CA GLN A 262 -3.47 -22.38 -16.90
C GLN A 262 -4.98 -22.20 -16.74
N ALA A 263 -5.75 -23.21 -17.15
CA ALA A 263 -7.22 -23.21 -17.11
C ALA A 263 -7.82 -23.27 -15.69
N LEU A 264 -7.11 -23.83 -14.70
CA LEU A 264 -7.57 -23.89 -13.30
C LEU A 264 -7.52 -22.54 -12.57
N VAL A 265 -6.51 -21.70 -12.87
CA VAL A 265 -6.48 -20.31 -12.40
C VAL A 265 -7.63 -19.53 -13.03
N LYS A 266 -7.99 -19.86 -14.28
CA LYS A 266 -9.13 -19.29 -14.99
C LYS A 266 -10.48 -19.67 -14.36
N GLU A 267 -10.68 -20.90 -13.87
CA GLU A 267 -11.93 -21.28 -13.16
C GLU A 267 -12.04 -20.63 -11.76
N GLU A 268 -10.93 -20.46 -11.03
CA GLU A 268 -10.90 -19.68 -9.77
C GLU A 268 -10.90 -18.14 -9.99
N GLU A 269 -10.51 -17.67 -11.19
CA GLU A 269 -10.62 -16.27 -11.65
C GLU A 269 -11.99 -15.94 -12.28
N GLU A 270 -12.69 -16.92 -12.87
CA GLU A 270 -13.99 -16.73 -13.55
C GLU A 270 -15.15 -16.50 -12.58
N THR A 271 -15.02 -16.93 -11.32
CA THR A 271 -15.85 -16.36 -10.26
C THR A 271 -15.25 -15.04 -9.83
N TRP A 272 -15.71 -13.97 -10.47
CA TRP A 272 -15.66 -12.57 -10.04
C TRP A 272 -15.21 -12.44 -8.57
N THR A 273 -13.93 -12.19 -8.37
CA THR A 273 -13.36 -12.08 -7.02
C THR A 273 -13.98 -10.90 -6.26
N PHE A 274 -13.93 -10.96 -4.93
CA PHE A 274 -14.41 -9.96 -3.97
C PHE A 274 -14.12 -8.50 -4.37
N GLY A 275 -13.02 -8.24 -5.10
CA GLY A 275 -12.65 -6.91 -5.59
C GLY A 275 -13.55 -6.33 -6.70
N HIS A 276 -14.23 -7.15 -7.51
CA HIS A 276 -15.20 -6.67 -8.51
C HIS A 276 -16.66 -6.76 -8.01
N ILE A 277 -16.95 -7.58 -6.99
CA ILE A 277 -18.20 -7.49 -6.21
C ILE A 277 -18.20 -6.24 -5.31
N LEU A 278 -17.02 -5.66 -5.07
CA LEU A 278 -16.78 -4.50 -4.24
C LEU A 278 -16.05 -3.41 -5.05
N ALA A 279 -16.67 -2.90 -6.11
CA ALA A 279 -16.25 -1.60 -6.64
C ALA A 279 -16.49 -0.56 -5.52
N LEU A 280 -15.37 -0.07 -4.97
CA LEU A 280 -15.27 0.61 -3.68
C LEU A 280 -14.97 2.11 -3.86
N VAL A 281 -15.69 2.94 -3.13
CA VAL A 281 -15.32 4.34 -2.88
C VAL A 281 -14.70 4.38 -1.48
N VAL A 282 -13.44 4.80 -1.32
CA VAL A 282 -12.72 4.69 -0.03
C VAL A 282 -12.23 6.03 0.48
N PHE A 283 -12.61 6.37 1.71
CA PHE A 283 -12.10 7.53 2.44
C PHE A 283 -11.38 7.10 3.73
N PHE A 284 -10.22 7.71 4.01
CA PHE A 284 -9.40 7.42 5.19
C PHE A 284 -9.22 8.67 6.04
N PHE A 285 -9.62 8.59 7.31
CA PHE A 285 -9.20 9.54 8.34
C PHE A 285 -7.86 9.06 8.92
N SER A 286 -6.87 9.96 9.01
CA SER A 286 -5.58 9.63 9.61
C SER A 286 -4.94 10.80 10.33
N SER A 287 -4.70 10.62 11.62
CA SER A 287 -4.00 11.52 12.53
C SER A 287 -2.47 11.59 12.27
N PHE A 288 -1.89 10.50 11.76
CA PHE A 288 -0.46 10.37 11.47
C PHE A 288 -0.05 10.81 10.05
N ALA A 289 -1.00 10.97 9.14
CA ALA A 289 -0.74 11.51 7.80
C ALA A 289 -0.67 13.05 7.89
N GLY A 290 0.51 13.64 7.66
CA GLY A 290 0.81 15.07 7.87
C GLY A 290 0.01 16.11 7.05
N LEU A 291 -1.12 15.74 6.43
CA LEU A 291 -2.03 16.66 5.74
C LEU A 291 -3.22 16.96 6.67
N ALA A 292 -3.42 18.24 7.03
CA ALA A 292 -4.60 18.70 7.77
C ALA A 292 -5.93 18.26 7.12
N ASN A 293 -5.94 18.06 5.81
CA ASN A 293 -7.11 17.65 5.02
C ASN A 293 -7.61 16.22 5.31
N ARG A 294 -6.78 15.32 5.87
CA ARG A 294 -7.17 13.94 6.23
C ARG A 294 -7.65 13.78 7.68
N ARG A 295 -7.65 14.89 8.42
CA ARG A 295 -8.11 14.98 9.81
C ARG A 295 -9.42 15.77 9.93
N SER A 296 -9.76 16.52 8.87
CA SER A 296 -10.96 17.35 8.81
C SER A 296 -12.09 16.65 8.08
N LYS A 297 -13.29 16.76 8.64
CA LYS A 297 -14.53 16.33 8.00
C LYS A 297 -14.77 17.00 6.64
N ARG A 298 -14.25 18.22 6.40
CA ARG A 298 -14.51 19.04 5.20
C ARG A 298 -14.21 18.31 3.89
N CYS A 299 -13.23 17.42 3.89
CA CYS A 299 -12.81 16.72 2.69
C CYS A 299 -13.60 15.45 2.42
N LEU A 300 -14.46 14.99 3.33
CA LEU A 300 -15.18 13.72 3.19
C LEU A 300 -16.03 13.69 1.92
N VAL A 301 -17.05 14.56 1.84
CA VAL A 301 -17.98 14.57 0.70
C VAL A 301 -17.27 14.95 -0.60
N ALA A 302 -16.37 15.92 -0.56
CA ALA A 302 -15.57 16.31 -1.72
C ALA A 302 -14.76 15.12 -2.30
N THR A 303 -14.19 14.28 -1.43
CA THR A 303 -13.43 13.10 -1.85
C THR A 303 -14.34 12.02 -2.42
N LEU A 304 -15.49 11.77 -1.78
CA LEU A 304 -16.49 10.83 -2.32
C LEU A 304 -16.97 11.28 -3.70
N ALA A 305 -17.30 12.57 -3.85
CA ALA A 305 -17.74 13.14 -5.12
C ALA A 305 -16.67 13.03 -6.21
N TYR A 306 -15.41 13.34 -5.86
CA TYR A 306 -14.28 13.15 -6.78
C TYR A 306 -14.13 11.70 -7.21
N GLN A 307 -14.23 10.75 -6.28
CA GLN A 307 -14.13 9.32 -6.58
C GLN A 307 -15.27 8.82 -7.48
N LEU A 308 -16.49 9.34 -7.34
CA LEU A 308 -17.59 9.04 -8.26
C LEU A 308 -17.32 9.61 -9.66
N VAL A 309 -16.79 10.84 -9.76
CA VAL A 309 -16.42 11.46 -11.05
C VAL A 309 -15.34 10.66 -11.78
N GLN A 310 -14.38 10.10 -11.06
CA GLN A 310 -13.29 9.32 -11.66
C GLN A 310 -13.72 7.91 -12.11
N HIS A 311 -14.90 7.44 -11.72
CA HIS A 311 -15.33 6.07 -11.98
C HIS A 311 -16.04 5.97 -13.34
N GLU A 312 -15.50 5.15 -14.26
CA GLU A 312 -15.96 5.08 -15.65
C GLU A 312 -17.46 4.72 -15.79
N SER A 313 -17.96 3.79 -14.96
CA SER A 313 -19.37 3.39 -14.97
C SER A 313 -20.34 4.46 -14.45
N LEU A 314 -19.81 5.53 -13.85
CA LEU A 314 -20.57 6.63 -13.24
C LEU A 314 -20.40 7.93 -14.02
N GLY A 315 -19.97 7.87 -15.30
CA GLY A 315 -19.74 9.06 -16.14
C GLY A 315 -20.86 10.10 -16.07
N ASP A 316 -22.12 9.70 -16.27
CA ASP A 316 -23.29 10.59 -16.20
C ASP A 316 -23.46 11.25 -14.82
N VAL A 317 -23.24 10.49 -13.75
CA VAL A 317 -23.26 11.02 -12.37
C VAL A 317 -22.11 12.02 -12.21
N GLY A 318 -20.93 11.67 -12.70
CA GLY A 318 -19.74 12.52 -12.69
C GLY A 318 -19.96 13.86 -13.40
N GLU A 319 -20.56 13.86 -14.59
CA GLU A 319 -20.88 15.09 -15.33
C GLU A 319 -21.85 16.00 -14.55
N ARG A 320 -22.84 15.42 -13.89
CA ARG A 320 -23.79 16.16 -13.04
C ARG A 320 -23.11 16.75 -11.80
N ILE A 321 -22.19 16.00 -11.18
CA ILE A 321 -21.36 16.48 -10.07
C ILE A 321 -20.52 17.67 -10.51
N LEU A 322 -19.81 17.54 -11.64
CA LEU A 322 -18.97 18.61 -12.19
C LEU A 322 -19.82 19.85 -12.52
N SER A 323 -20.99 19.67 -13.13
CA SER A 323 -21.95 20.75 -13.41
C SER A 323 -22.44 21.46 -12.14
N SER A 324 -22.64 20.73 -11.04
CA SER A 324 -23.00 21.32 -9.75
C SER A 324 -21.86 22.15 -9.15
N VAL A 325 -20.62 21.68 -9.28
CA VAL A 325 -19.41 22.40 -8.83
C VAL A 325 -19.18 23.66 -9.65
N GLU A 326 -19.35 23.60 -10.98
CA GLU A 326 -19.22 24.77 -11.87
C GLU A 326 -20.26 25.86 -11.55
N ARG A 327 -21.49 25.46 -11.25
CA ARG A 327 -22.57 26.40 -10.87
C ARG A 327 -22.36 27.03 -9.49
N ASN A 328 -21.75 26.30 -8.54
CA ASN A 328 -21.53 26.77 -7.18
C ASN A 328 -20.19 26.29 -6.61
N PRO A 329 -19.06 26.96 -6.94
CA PRO A 329 -17.75 26.58 -6.43
C PRO A 329 -17.62 26.67 -4.90
N ALA A 330 -18.41 27.55 -4.26
CA ALA A 330 -18.45 27.72 -2.81
C ALA A 330 -19.11 26.55 -2.06
N ILE A 331 -19.56 25.51 -2.76
CA ILE A 331 -20.17 24.32 -2.15
C ILE A 331 -19.25 23.64 -1.14
N PHE A 332 -17.93 23.64 -1.37
CA PHE A 332 -16.95 23.01 -0.47
C PHE A 332 -16.78 23.73 0.88
N GLU A 333 -17.30 24.95 1.00
CA GLU A 333 -17.33 25.73 2.25
C GLU A 333 -18.64 25.53 3.03
N ARG A 334 -19.62 24.82 2.45
CA ARG A 334 -20.91 24.55 3.09
C ARG A 334 -20.81 23.37 4.07
N GLN A 335 -21.81 23.26 4.93
CA GLN A 335 -21.95 22.12 5.85
C GLN A 335 -22.03 20.80 5.09
N LEU A 336 -21.61 19.70 5.74
CA LEU A 336 -21.53 18.37 5.13
C LEU A 336 -22.85 17.92 4.51
N GLU A 337 -23.97 18.22 5.17
CA GLU A 337 -25.29 17.85 4.67
C GLU A 337 -25.60 18.52 3.32
N VAL A 338 -25.23 19.79 3.15
CA VAL A 338 -25.45 20.54 1.91
C VAL A 338 -24.55 20.01 0.80
N GLN A 339 -23.29 19.71 1.13
CA GLN A 339 -22.37 19.07 0.18
C GLN A 339 -22.91 17.71 -0.25
N LEU A 340 -23.37 16.88 0.70
CA LEU A 340 -23.89 15.55 0.43
C LEU A 340 -25.09 15.61 -0.52
N GLU A 341 -26.00 16.55 -0.26
CA GLU A 341 -27.20 16.74 -1.07
C GLU A 341 -26.84 17.14 -2.52
N GLN A 342 -26.00 18.16 -2.70
CA GLN A 342 -25.72 18.74 -4.02
C GLN A 342 -24.69 17.95 -4.84
N LEU A 343 -23.74 17.28 -4.17
CA LEU A 343 -22.63 16.59 -4.82
C LEU A 343 -22.81 15.08 -4.90
N LEU A 344 -23.68 14.46 -4.10
CA LEU A 344 -23.93 13.01 -4.19
C LEU A 344 -25.40 12.72 -4.50
N LEU A 345 -26.32 13.09 -3.62
CA LEU A 345 -27.71 12.61 -3.69
C LEU A 345 -28.46 13.16 -4.90
N GLN A 346 -28.41 14.47 -5.14
CA GLN A 346 -29.09 15.07 -6.28
C GLN A 346 -28.55 14.52 -7.62
N PRO A 347 -27.23 14.48 -7.88
CA PRO A 347 -26.68 13.85 -9.09
C PRO A 347 -27.11 12.39 -9.29
N LEU A 348 -27.15 11.60 -8.22
CA LEU A 348 -27.59 10.19 -8.26
C LEU A 348 -29.08 10.06 -8.60
N ARG A 349 -29.94 10.89 -8.00
CA ARG A 349 -31.39 10.92 -8.30
C ARG A 349 -31.65 11.26 -9.75
N GLU A 350 -30.94 12.26 -10.29
CA GLU A 350 -31.08 12.69 -11.67
C GLU A 350 -30.54 11.67 -12.69
N ALA A 351 -29.55 10.86 -12.32
CA ALA A 351 -28.96 9.83 -13.19
C ALA A 351 -29.77 8.50 -13.20
N ARG A 352 -30.64 8.29 -12.21
CA ARG A 352 -31.36 7.02 -11.98
C ARG A 352 -32.30 6.60 -13.12
N GLU A 353 -32.75 7.54 -13.95
CA GLU A 353 -33.74 7.26 -15.00
C GLU A 353 -33.16 6.50 -16.21
N ASN A 354 -31.83 6.41 -16.37
CA ASN A 354 -31.21 6.00 -17.65
C ASN A 354 -30.14 4.89 -17.60
N LEU A 355 -29.92 4.16 -16.50
CA LEU A 355 -28.66 3.39 -16.36
C LEU A 355 -28.77 1.96 -15.83
N ASP A 356 -27.83 1.12 -16.31
CA ASP A 356 -27.57 -0.23 -15.80
C ASP A 356 -26.75 -0.15 -14.49
N VAL A 357 -27.48 -0.03 -13.39
CA VAL A 357 -26.95 0.03 -12.02
C VAL A 357 -26.15 -1.21 -11.65
N ALA A 358 -26.24 -2.33 -12.40
CA ALA A 358 -25.49 -3.55 -12.08
C ALA A 358 -23.97 -3.34 -12.10
N SER A 359 -23.48 -2.47 -13.00
CA SER A 359 -22.06 -2.15 -13.18
C SER A 359 -21.48 -1.16 -12.16
N TRP A 360 -22.32 -0.53 -11.34
CA TRP A 360 -21.91 0.52 -10.42
C TRP A 360 -21.16 -0.01 -9.19
N PRO A 361 -20.30 0.81 -8.57
CA PRO A 361 -19.78 0.52 -7.25
C PRO A 361 -20.91 0.23 -6.28
N LYS A 362 -20.67 -0.71 -5.37
CA LYS A 362 -21.69 -1.19 -4.42
C LYS A 362 -21.40 -0.77 -3.00
N VAL A 363 -20.16 -0.39 -2.69
CA VAL A 363 -19.74 -0.14 -1.32
C VAL A 363 -18.91 1.12 -1.19
N ILE A 364 -19.13 1.87 -0.12
CA ILE A 364 -18.28 2.97 0.34
C ILE A 364 -17.64 2.52 1.65
N ILE A 365 -16.30 2.56 1.73
CA ILE A 365 -15.56 2.32 2.96
C ILE A 365 -15.08 3.64 3.54
N ILE A 366 -15.32 3.82 4.83
CA ILE A 366 -14.80 4.93 5.62
C ILE A 366 -13.99 4.32 6.75
N ASP A 367 -12.67 4.50 6.69
CA ASP A 367 -11.74 3.92 7.66
C ASP A 367 -11.16 5.01 8.57
N GLY A 368 -10.99 4.65 9.84
CA GLY A 368 -10.41 5.49 10.88
C GLY A 368 -11.29 6.65 11.34
N LEU A 369 -12.63 6.56 11.32
CA LEU A 369 -13.52 7.68 11.72
C LEU A 369 -13.19 8.24 13.13
N ASP A 370 -12.67 7.40 14.02
CA ASP A 370 -12.19 7.80 15.35
C ASP A 370 -10.91 8.67 15.32
N GLU A 371 -10.24 8.79 14.19
CA GLU A 371 -9.10 9.70 13.98
C GLU A 371 -9.51 11.07 13.43
N CYS A 372 -10.81 11.33 13.23
CA CYS A 372 -11.31 12.66 12.89
C CYS A 372 -10.97 13.64 14.00
N GLU A 373 -10.44 14.82 13.63
CA GLU A 373 -10.17 15.91 14.56
C GLU A 373 -11.30 16.94 14.50
N ALA A 374 -11.47 17.68 15.60
CA ALA A 374 -12.42 18.77 15.65
C ALA A 374 -12.02 19.90 14.70
N GLU A 375 -12.98 20.38 13.93
CA GLU A 375 -12.83 21.53 13.05
C GLU A 375 -12.57 22.79 13.89
N GLN A 376 -11.38 23.36 13.71
CA GLN A 376 -11.02 24.65 14.29
C GLN A 376 -11.27 25.75 13.25
N TYR A 377 -12.20 26.67 13.52
CA TYR A 377 -12.38 27.87 12.69
C TYR A 377 -11.17 28.79 12.89
N GLY A 378 -10.39 29.00 11.83
CA GLY A 378 -9.29 29.95 11.80
C GLY A 378 -9.80 31.38 11.67
N ASP A 379 -9.92 32.08 12.80
CA ASP A 379 -9.38 33.44 13.01
C ASP A 379 -9.64 33.86 14.47
N ILE A 380 -8.55 33.96 15.25
CA ILE A 380 -8.51 34.16 16.70
C ILE A 380 -9.05 35.55 17.15
N ALA A 381 -9.66 36.35 16.28
CA ALA A 381 -9.90 37.77 16.58
C ALA A 381 -11.36 38.23 16.71
N ARG A 382 -12.39 37.53 16.21
CA ARG A 382 -13.76 38.14 16.14
C ARG A 382 -14.94 37.17 16.24
N SER A 383 -15.03 36.39 17.30
CA SER A 383 -16.32 35.96 17.88
C SER A 383 -16.10 35.11 19.13
N PRO A 384 -17.05 35.05 20.07
CA PRO A 384 -17.06 33.98 21.07
C PRO A 384 -17.40 32.68 20.34
N HIS A 385 -16.40 32.05 19.73
CA HIS A 385 -16.57 30.84 18.93
C HIS A 385 -16.85 29.65 19.84
N VAL A 386 -17.94 28.95 19.56
CA VAL A 386 -18.22 27.60 20.06
C VAL A 386 -17.11 26.69 19.56
N THR A 387 -16.20 26.28 20.44
CA THR A 387 -15.20 25.24 20.15
C THR A 387 -15.95 23.96 19.80
N ARG A 388 -15.95 23.56 18.51
CA ARG A 388 -16.51 22.25 18.14
C ARG A 388 -15.65 21.18 18.78
N THR A 389 -16.30 20.11 19.23
CA THR A 389 -15.60 18.94 19.79
C THR A 389 -15.46 17.88 18.71
N LYS A 390 -14.53 16.96 18.94
CA LYS A 390 -14.30 15.81 18.05
C LYS A 390 -15.57 14.98 17.87
N GLU A 391 -16.30 14.78 18.96
CA GLU A 391 -17.55 14.03 19.01
C GLU A 391 -18.65 14.69 18.19
N ALA A 392 -18.71 16.03 18.19
CA ALA A 392 -19.69 16.78 17.41
C ALA A 392 -19.47 16.59 15.90
N ASP A 393 -18.21 16.57 15.46
CA ASP A 393 -17.88 16.37 14.05
C ASP A 393 -18.03 14.92 13.61
N GLN A 394 -17.69 13.95 14.46
CA GLN A 394 -18.01 12.53 14.24
C GLN A 394 -19.52 12.33 14.08
N THR A 395 -20.32 12.96 14.94
CA THR A 395 -21.78 12.89 14.89
C THR A 395 -22.32 13.50 13.60
N GLU A 396 -21.80 14.65 13.18
CA GLU A 396 -22.19 15.29 11.91
C GLU A 396 -21.88 14.41 10.70
N ILE A 397 -20.69 13.77 10.66
CA ILE A 397 -20.32 12.81 9.63
C ILE A 397 -21.31 11.64 9.61
N LEU A 398 -21.56 11.04 10.78
CA LEU A 398 -22.46 9.88 10.90
C LEU A 398 -23.90 10.22 10.50
N GLN A 399 -24.39 11.42 10.84
CA GLN A 399 -25.70 11.91 10.42
C GLN A 399 -25.78 12.08 8.89
N ALA A 400 -24.75 12.65 8.27
CA ALA A 400 -24.69 12.78 6.82
C ALA A 400 -24.69 11.40 6.13
N LEU A 401 -23.90 10.44 6.63
CA LEU A 401 -23.85 9.09 6.07
C LEU A 401 -25.16 8.33 6.26
N LEU A 402 -25.83 8.50 7.41
CA LEU A 402 -27.15 7.92 7.66
C LEU A 402 -28.20 8.53 6.72
N LYS A 403 -28.16 9.84 6.48
CA LYS A 403 -29.01 10.50 5.49
C LYS A 403 -28.80 9.90 4.09
N ALA A 404 -27.54 9.68 3.70
CA ALA A 404 -27.22 9.05 2.43
C ALA A 404 -27.76 7.61 2.34
N ALA A 405 -27.51 6.79 3.37
CA ALA A 405 -27.96 5.40 3.42
C ALA A 405 -29.49 5.24 3.39
N ASN A 406 -30.23 6.23 3.90
CA ASN A 406 -31.69 6.25 3.89
C ASN A 406 -32.28 6.83 2.59
N ASP A 407 -31.46 7.36 1.67
CA ASP A 407 -31.94 7.88 0.39
C ASP A 407 -32.20 6.73 -0.60
N PRO A 408 -33.42 6.60 -1.16
CA PRO A 408 -33.75 5.52 -2.11
C PRO A 408 -32.93 5.51 -3.39
N SER A 409 -32.28 6.63 -3.72
CA SER A 409 -31.45 6.78 -4.93
C SER A 409 -29.96 6.65 -4.64
N PHE A 410 -29.60 6.30 -3.40
CA PHE A 410 -28.24 5.99 -3.01
C PHE A 410 -28.01 4.47 -3.08
N PRO A 411 -27.33 3.96 -4.12
CA PRO A 411 -27.24 2.52 -4.38
C PRO A 411 -26.10 1.83 -3.60
N PHE A 412 -25.35 2.57 -2.78
CA PHE A 412 -24.16 2.09 -2.12
C PHE A 412 -24.44 1.64 -0.68
N ARG A 413 -23.75 0.59 -0.22
CA ARG A 413 -23.66 0.23 1.19
C ARG A 413 -22.46 0.92 1.82
N ILE A 414 -22.61 1.43 3.04
CA ILE A 414 -21.53 2.13 3.75
C ILE A 414 -20.95 1.18 4.80
N ILE A 415 -19.64 0.99 4.78
CA ILE A 415 -18.87 0.28 5.80
C ILE A 415 -18.02 1.32 6.53
N ILE A 416 -18.16 1.39 7.85
CA ILE A 416 -17.36 2.27 8.70
C ILE A 416 -16.48 1.39 9.58
N ALA A 417 -15.16 1.55 9.44
CA ALA A 417 -14.18 0.97 10.33
C ALA A 417 -13.68 2.05 11.30
N SER A 418 -13.86 1.83 12.61
CA SER A 418 -13.44 2.77 13.63
C SER A 418 -13.25 2.08 14.98
N ARG A 419 -12.50 2.72 15.88
CA ARG A 419 -12.54 2.37 17.31
C ARG A 419 -13.93 2.67 17.89
N PRO A 420 -14.36 1.94 18.94
CA PRO A 420 -15.68 2.13 19.55
C PRO A 420 -15.67 3.34 20.49
N GLU A 421 -15.47 4.55 19.97
CA GLU A 421 -15.54 5.78 20.79
C GLU A 421 -16.99 6.07 21.23
N PRO A 422 -17.23 6.71 22.40
CA PRO A 422 -18.57 6.88 22.96
C PRO A 422 -19.59 7.53 22.01
N ALA A 423 -19.17 8.54 21.24
CA ALA A 423 -20.03 9.24 20.28
C ALA A 423 -20.43 8.35 19.10
N ILE A 424 -19.52 7.50 18.62
CA ILE A 424 -19.79 6.55 17.54
C ILE A 424 -20.72 5.45 18.05
N GLN A 425 -20.47 4.93 19.26
CA GLN A 425 -21.32 3.90 19.86
C GLN A 425 -22.74 4.40 20.09
N SER A 426 -22.91 5.55 20.74
CA SER A 426 -24.23 6.12 21.02
C SER A 426 -25.02 6.40 19.74
N PHE A 427 -24.35 6.88 18.69
CA PHE A 427 -24.98 7.07 17.38
C PHE A 427 -25.44 5.74 16.78
N THR A 428 -24.60 4.70 16.79
CA THR A 428 -24.97 3.39 16.23
C THR A 428 -26.13 2.74 16.97
N ASP A 429 -26.27 2.98 18.27
CA ASP A 429 -27.40 2.47 19.05
C ASP A 429 -28.72 3.12 18.61
N VAL A 430 -28.71 4.45 18.38
CA VAL A 430 -29.86 5.20 17.87
C VAL A 430 -30.17 4.83 16.41
N ALA A 431 -29.15 4.61 15.59
CA ALA A 431 -29.27 4.24 14.18
C ALA A 431 -29.37 2.73 13.93
N SER A 432 -29.67 1.93 14.95
CA SER A 432 -29.68 0.46 14.89
C SER A 432 -30.69 -0.13 13.89
N TYR A 433 -31.68 0.63 13.45
CA TYR A 433 -32.66 0.22 12.44
C TYR A 433 -32.08 0.17 11.02
N THR A 434 -31.03 0.95 10.73
CA THR A 434 -30.35 1.02 9.42
C THR A 434 -28.92 0.47 9.49
N THR A 435 -28.31 0.43 10.67
CA THR A 435 -26.90 0.06 10.85
C THR A 435 -26.75 -1.35 11.43
N ARG A 436 -25.68 -2.04 11.03
CA ARG A 436 -25.27 -3.32 11.62
C ARG A 436 -23.89 -3.17 12.22
N LYS A 437 -23.78 -3.33 13.53
CA LYS A 437 -22.50 -3.35 14.24
C LYS A 437 -21.89 -4.74 14.11
N ILE A 438 -20.67 -4.81 13.58
CA ILE A 438 -19.85 -6.01 13.60
C ILE A 438 -18.68 -5.68 14.50
N PHE A 439 -18.70 -6.23 15.71
CA PHE A 439 -17.53 -6.18 16.57
C PHE A 439 -16.61 -7.31 16.13
N LEU A 440 -15.39 -6.98 15.72
CA LEU A 440 -14.43 -7.99 15.24
C LEU A 440 -13.92 -8.92 16.36
N ASP A 441 -14.45 -8.75 17.58
CA ASP A 441 -13.73 -9.11 18.80
C ASP A 441 -14.60 -9.64 19.95
N GLU A 442 -15.69 -10.36 19.66
CA GLU A 442 -16.46 -11.08 20.71
C GLU A 442 -15.61 -12.12 21.48
N LYS A 443 -14.36 -12.37 21.06
CA LYS A 443 -13.36 -13.21 21.74
C LYS A 443 -12.03 -12.48 21.99
N TYR A 444 -12.00 -11.15 22.02
CA TYR A 444 -10.75 -10.41 22.26
C TYR A 444 -10.24 -10.70 23.66
N ASN A 445 -9.10 -11.38 23.75
CA ASN A 445 -8.29 -11.33 24.95
C ASN A 445 -6.94 -10.70 24.56
N PRO A 446 -6.88 -9.35 24.48
CA PRO A 446 -5.67 -8.66 24.07
C PRO A 446 -4.48 -9.06 24.94
N ASP A 447 -4.73 -9.37 26.21
CA ASP A 447 -3.72 -9.79 27.17
C ASP A 447 -3.17 -11.18 26.82
N ALA A 448 -4.01 -12.11 26.35
CA ALA A 448 -3.56 -13.43 25.89
C ALA A 448 -2.72 -13.32 24.61
N ASP A 449 -3.14 -12.51 23.65
CA ASP A 449 -2.40 -12.31 22.40
C ASP A 449 -1.08 -11.57 22.62
N MET A 450 -1.07 -10.56 23.50
CA MET A 450 0.17 -9.90 23.93
C MET A 450 1.09 -10.86 24.70
N SER A 451 0.53 -11.73 25.54
CA SER A 451 1.31 -12.75 26.24
C SER A 451 1.98 -13.72 25.27
N LEU A 452 1.23 -14.20 24.26
CA LEU A 452 1.74 -15.07 23.20
C LEU A 452 2.80 -14.36 22.36
N PHE A 453 2.56 -13.11 21.98
CA PHE A 453 3.52 -12.29 21.25
C PHE A 453 4.82 -12.10 22.02
N LEU A 454 4.74 -11.74 23.32
CA LEU A 454 5.91 -11.62 24.19
C LEU A 454 6.66 -12.95 24.31
N GLU A 455 5.96 -14.07 24.47
CA GLU A 455 6.60 -15.39 24.57
C GLU A 455 7.41 -15.73 23.32
N CYS A 456 6.79 -15.54 22.15
CA CYS A 456 7.46 -15.73 20.85
C CYS A 456 8.67 -14.81 20.69
N LYS A 457 8.53 -13.53 21.03
CA LYS A 457 9.61 -12.53 20.90
C LYS A 457 10.77 -12.80 21.86
N PHE A 458 10.50 -13.10 23.12
CA PHE A 458 11.54 -13.48 24.07
C PHE A 458 12.21 -14.80 23.71
N ALA A 459 11.49 -15.77 23.12
CA ALA A 459 12.10 -17.00 22.62
C ALA A 459 13.16 -16.73 21.53
N VAL A 460 12.91 -15.78 20.64
CA VAL A 460 13.89 -15.35 19.62
C VAL A 460 15.12 -14.74 20.29
N ILE A 461 14.93 -13.85 21.27
CA ILE A 461 16.03 -13.21 22.00
C ILE A 461 16.85 -14.23 22.80
N ARG A 462 16.18 -15.18 23.47
CA ARG A 462 16.84 -16.28 24.20
C ARG A 462 17.78 -17.07 23.29
N ARG A 463 17.30 -17.45 22.10
CA ARG A 463 18.11 -18.17 21.11
C ARG A 463 19.28 -17.33 20.62
N ARG A 464 19.06 -16.03 20.37
CA ARG A 464 20.08 -15.11 19.84
C ARG A 464 21.24 -14.90 20.80
N TYR A 465 20.95 -14.74 22.09
CA TYR A 465 21.94 -14.41 23.13
C TYR A 465 22.25 -15.59 24.07
N GLN A 466 21.79 -16.80 23.73
CA GLN A 466 22.01 -18.03 24.51
C GLN A 466 21.58 -17.89 25.98
N LEU A 467 20.44 -17.22 26.21
CA LEU A 467 19.89 -16.96 27.54
C LEU A 467 19.04 -18.15 28.03
N PRO A 468 18.95 -18.37 29.36
CA PRO A 468 18.18 -19.48 29.91
C PRO A 468 16.69 -19.34 29.63
N ALA A 469 15.97 -20.47 29.64
CA ALA A 469 14.51 -20.50 29.46
C ALA A 469 13.74 -19.68 30.51
N SER A 470 14.33 -19.51 31.70
CA SER A 470 13.79 -18.67 32.78
C SER A 470 13.90 -17.16 32.51
N TRP A 471 14.50 -16.76 31.38
CA TRP A 471 14.63 -15.36 30.98
C TRP A 471 13.67 -15.01 29.82
N PRO A 472 12.93 -13.90 29.91
CA PRO A 472 12.72 -13.09 31.11
C PRO A 472 11.83 -13.83 32.12
N SER A 473 11.75 -13.33 33.35
CA SER A 473 10.85 -13.89 34.35
C SER A 473 9.39 -13.76 33.91
N ASN A 474 8.54 -14.70 34.34
CA ASN A 474 7.10 -14.64 34.09
C ASN A 474 6.47 -13.35 34.62
N THR A 475 6.98 -12.83 35.74
CA THR A 475 6.58 -11.54 36.32
C THR A 475 6.75 -10.39 35.33
N ILE A 476 7.90 -10.30 34.64
CA ILE A 476 8.14 -9.22 33.66
C ILE A 476 7.16 -9.31 32.50
N LYS A 477 6.88 -10.53 32.00
CA LYS A 477 5.90 -10.74 30.92
C LYS A 477 4.51 -10.29 31.36
N GLN A 478 4.06 -10.71 32.54
CA GLN A 478 2.75 -10.35 33.09
C GLN A 478 2.65 -8.84 33.36
N THR A 479 3.66 -8.22 33.97
CA THR A 479 3.67 -6.78 34.22
C THR A 479 3.66 -5.99 32.91
N THR A 480 4.38 -6.44 31.87
CA THR A 480 4.37 -5.76 30.56
C THR A 480 2.99 -5.81 29.91
N VAL A 481 2.28 -6.94 30.03
CA VAL A 481 0.90 -7.09 29.53
C VAL A 481 -0.06 -6.23 30.33
N GLN A 482 0.03 -6.26 31.66
CA GLN A 482 -0.80 -5.43 32.53
C GLN A 482 -0.60 -3.93 32.25
N ASN A 483 0.65 -3.50 32.10
CA ASN A 483 0.97 -2.11 31.77
C ASN A 483 0.47 -1.70 30.38
N ALA A 484 0.35 -2.66 29.45
CA ALA A 484 -0.18 -2.39 28.11
C ALA A 484 -1.67 -2.07 28.12
N SER A 485 -2.44 -2.53 29.12
CA SER A 485 -3.88 -2.23 29.27
C SER A 485 -4.67 -2.41 27.95
N GLY A 486 -4.46 -3.52 27.24
CA GLY A 486 -5.12 -3.76 25.96
C GLY A 486 -4.44 -3.13 24.73
N GLN A 487 -3.41 -2.30 24.89
CA GLN A 487 -2.75 -1.55 23.80
C GLN A 487 -1.51 -2.28 23.27
N PHE A 488 -1.67 -3.02 22.17
CA PHE A 488 -0.60 -3.84 21.58
C PHE A 488 0.64 -3.03 21.16
N VAL A 489 0.44 -1.74 20.82
CA VAL A 489 1.52 -0.81 20.45
C VAL A 489 2.53 -0.63 21.59
N TYR A 490 2.10 -0.67 22.86
CA TYR A 490 2.99 -0.58 24.01
C TYR A 490 3.95 -1.77 24.04
N VAL A 491 3.41 -3.00 23.95
CA VAL A 491 4.18 -4.24 23.96
C VAL A 491 5.13 -4.32 22.77
N ALA A 492 4.67 -3.94 21.58
CA ALA A 492 5.50 -3.87 20.39
C ALA A 492 6.67 -2.88 20.54
N THR A 493 6.44 -1.74 21.19
CA THR A 493 7.47 -0.71 21.43
C THR A 493 8.51 -1.18 22.45
N VAL A 494 8.07 -1.78 23.57
CA VAL A 494 8.95 -2.39 24.56
C VAL A 494 9.85 -3.44 23.91
N MET A 495 9.28 -4.31 23.06
CA MET A 495 10.07 -5.32 22.36
C MET A 495 11.07 -4.73 21.37
N ARG A 496 10.70 -3.69 20.61
CA ARG A 496 11.62 -2.99 19.71
C ARG A 496 12.80 -2.36 20.46
N PHE A 497 12.54 -1.81 21.65
CA PHE A 497 13.60 -1.26 22.51
C PHE A 497 14.60 -2.34 22.96
N ILE A 498 14.09 -3.49 23.41
CA ILE A 498 14.93 -4.63 23.85
C ILE A 498 15.70 -5.23 22.67
N GLU A 499 15.08 -5.34 21.49
CA GLU A 499 15.71 -5.88 20.28
C GLU A 499 16.76 -4.93 19.68
N GLY A 500 16.62 -3.61 19.88
CA GLY A 500 17.51 -2.59 19.34
C GLY A 500 18.78 -2.33 20.16
N SER A 501 18.88 -2.85 21.38
CA SER A 501 20.09 -2.72 22.20
C SER A 501 21.22 -3.62 21.66
N SER A 502 22.42 -3.05 21.47
CA SER A 502 23.61 -3.77 20.98
C SER A 502 24.33 -4.60 22.07
N ALA A 503 23.92 -4.46 23.34
CA ALA A 503 24.43 -5.23 24.45
C ALA A 503 23.46 -6.37 24.81
N PRO A 504 23.96 -7.54 25.27
CA PRO A 504 23.09 -8.59 25.77
C PRO A 504 22.20 -8.03 26.89
N PRO A 505 20.88 -8.26 26.86
CA PRO A 505 20.01 -7.76 27.91
C PRO A 505 20.43 -8.41 29.23
N THR A 506 20.89 -7.59 30.18
CA THR A 506 21.42 -8.07 31.46
C THR A 506 20.30 -8.71 32.30
N ARG A 507 20.67 -9.56 33.26
CA ARG A 507 19.73 -10.13 34.27
C ARG A 507 18.86 -9.06 34.96
N THR A 508 19.28 -7.80 34.92
CA THR A 508 18.66 -6.65 35.59
C THR A 508 17.80 -5.75 34.68
N THR A 509 17.65 -6.02 33.36
CA THR A 509 16.75 -5.19 32.53
C THR A 509 15.27 -5.29 32.93
N GLY A 510 14.91 -6.20 33.82
CA GLY A 510 13.59 -6.25 34.45
C GLY A 510 13.29 -5.09 35.41
N SER A 511 14.30 -4.46 36.02
CA SER A 511 14.08 -3.38 36.99
C SER A 511 13.97 -1.99 36.34
N GLY A 512 14.49 -1.81 35.12
CA GLY A 512 14.39 -0.54 34.38
C GLY A 512 13.06 -0.33 33.66
N LEU A 513 12.22 -1.36 33.57
CA LEU A 513 10.89 -1.30 32.93
C LEU A 513 9.80 -0.71 33.86
N ALA A 514 10.09 -0.56 35.16
CA ALA A 514 9.14 -0.07 36.15
C ALA A 514 9.22 1.46 36.39
N THR A 515 10.16 2.17 35.77
CA THR A 515 10.43 3.59 36.11
C THR A 515 10.36 4.57 34.93
N ALA A 516 9.90 4.14 33.76
CA ALA A 516 9.56 5.06 32.67
C ALA A 516 8.07 5.44 32.79
N HIS A 517 7.78 6.35 33.72
CA HIS A 517 6.52 7.09 33.78
C HIS A 517 6.57 8.30 32.84
#